data_AF-A0A2M7WML4-F1
#
_entry.id   AF-A0A2M7WML4-F1
#
_cell.length_a   1.000
_cell.length_b   1.000
_cell.length_c   1.000
_cell.angle_alpha   90.00
_cell.angle_beta   90.00
_cell.angle_gamma   90.00
#
_symmetry.space_group_name_H-M   'P 1'
#
loop_
_entity.id
_entity.type
_entity.pdbx_description
1 polymer ?
#
loop_
_entity_poly.entity_id
_entity_poly.type
_entity_poly.pdbx_seq_one_letter_code
_entity_poly.pdbx_strand_id
1 'polypeptide(L)' 'MEQTYANANEWRDSAMSRADCVSQQESETRQKAADLHNRDNGVTDPDTLLDQQLYILGKMDISEYQRYLLFKHTTPG' A
#
# COMPACT_ATOMS: atom_id res chain seq x y z
N MET A 1 -4.42 21.25 -5.63
CA MET A 1 -4.86 20.42 -6.77
C MET A 1 -5.11 19.04 -6.21
N GLU A 2 -6.36 18.57 -6.20
CA GLU A 2 -6.67 17.17 -5.87
C GLU A 2 -6.07 16.30 -6.98
N GLN A 3 -5.09 15.46 -6.64
CA GLN A 3 -4.55 14.49 -7.58
C GLN A 3 -5.66 13.51 -7.93
N THR A 4 -6.11 13.55 -9.18
CA THR A 4 -7.12 12.63 -9.71
C THR A 4 -6.36 11.54 -10.45
N TYR A 5 -6.42 10.31 -9.94
CA TYR A 5 -5.78 9.15 -10.55
C TYR A 5 -6.78 8.44 -11.47
N ALA A 6 -6.35 8.00 -12.66
CA ALA A 6 -7.23 7.32 -13.61
C ALA A 6 -7.54 5.88 -13.18
N ASN A 7 -6.61 5.21 -12.49
CA ASN A 7 -6.76 3.86 -11.97
C ASN A 7 -5.84 3.61 -10.76
N ALA A 8 -6.04 2.49 -10.08
CA ALA A 8 -5.29 2.16 -8.86
C ALA A 8 -3.79 2.00 -9.11
N ASN A 9 -3.37 1.48 -10.26
CA ASN A 9 -1.95 1.34 -10.60
C ASN A 9 -1.25 2.71 -10.64
N GLU A 10 -1.88 3.71 -11.27
CA GLU A 10 -1.33 5.06 -11.32
C GLU A 10 -1.17 5.68 -9.93
N TRP A 11 -2.15 5.48 -9.03
CA TRP A 11 -2.05 5.95 -7.66
C TRP A 11 -0.92 5.24 -6.91
N ARG A 12 -0.84 3.91 -7.03
CA ARG A 12 0.22 3.10 -6.40
C ARG A 12 1.61 3.54 -6.87
N ASP A 13 1.80 3.70 -8.18
CA ASP A 13 3.09 4.11 -8.77
C ASP A 13 3.48 5.54 -8.32
N SER A 14 2.50 6.44 -8.29
CA SER A 14 2.69 7.81 -7.77
C SER A 14 3.11 7.81 -6.30
N ALA A 15 2.46 6.99 -5.46
CA ALA A 15 2.78 6.88 -4.05
C ALA A 15 4.12 6.20 -3.80
N MET A 16 4.45 5.13 -4.54
CA MET A 16 5.74 4.45 -4.44
C MET A 16 6.93 5.36 -4.79
N SER A 17 6.71 6.35 -5.67
CA SER A 17 7.73 7.35 -6.05
C SER A 17 7.99 8.41 -4.96
N ARG A 18 7.14 8.50 -3.93
CA ARG A 18 7.34 9.44 -2.81
C ARG A 18 8.48 8.96 -1.91
N ALA A 19 9.04 9.87 -1.11
CA ALA A 19 9.99 9.49 -0.06
C ALA A 19 9.31 8.59 0.98
N ASP A 20 10.08 7.69 1.60
CA ASP A 20 9.60 6.93 2.75
C ASP A 20 9.37 7.89 3.93
N CYS A 21 8.20 7.79 4.57
CA CYS A 21 7.85 8.66 5.70
C CYS A 21 7.96 7.97 7.06
N VAL A 22 8.37 6.71 7.10
CA VAL A 22 8.64 5.96 8.33
C VAL A 22 10.11 5.68 8.49
N SER A 23 10.54 5.48 9.73
CA SER A 23 11.91 5.02 9.99
C SER A 23 12.12 3.60 9.45
N GLN A 24 13.38 3.25 9.19
CA GLN A 24 13.75 1.88 8.81
C GLN A 24 13.25 0.85 9.85
N GLN A 25 13.42 1.13 11.14
CA GLN A 25 12.97 0.23 12.22
C GLN A 25 11.45 0.01 12.20
N GLU A 26 10.69 1.07 11.94
CA GLU A 26 9.23 0.99 11.84
C GLU A 26 8.80 0.22 10.59
N SER A 27 9.44 0.47 9.44
CA SER A 27 9.23 -0.29 8.20
C SER A 27 9.48 -1.78 8.42
N GLU A 28 10.60 -2.16 9.04
CA GLU A 28 10.90 -3.56 9.37
C GLU A 28 9.85 -4.18 10.31
N THR A 29 9.34 -3.40 11.27
CA THR A 29 8.27 -3.85 12.17
C THR A 29 6.98 -4.10 11.42
N ARG A 30 6.59 -3.19 10.52
CA ARG A 30 5.40 -3.31 9.66
C ARG A 30 5.55 -4.49 8.68
N GLN A 31 6.73 -4.69 8.10
CA GLN A 31 7.03 -5.81 7.20
C GLN A 31 6.86 -7.15 7.92
N LYS A 32 7.45 -7.31 9.12
CA LYS A 32 7.31 -8.55 9.90
C LYS A 32 5.86 -8.86 10.24
N ALA A 33 5.07 -7.84 10.59
CA ALA A 33 3.66 -8.00 10.87
C ALA A 33 2.86 -8.41 9.62
N ALA A 34 3.15 -7.80 8.46
CA ALA A 34 2.55 -8.15 7.18
C ALA A 34 2.92 -9.58 6.76
N ASP A 35 4.20 -9.98 6.89
CA ASP A 35 4.67 -11.33 6.55
C ASP A 35 3.98 -12.40 7.40
N LEU A 36 3.85 -12.16 8.71
CA LEU A 36 3.13 -13.06 9.61
C LEU A 36 1.67 -13.21 9.20
N HIS A 37 0.98 -12.08 8.98
CA HIS A 37 -0.40 -12.08 8.51
C HIS A 37 -0.56 -12.82 7.18
N ASN A 38 0.32 -12.56 6.22
CA ASN A 38 0.27 -13.15 4.89
C ASN A 38 0.48 -14.67 4.95
N ARG A 39 1.43 -15.12 5.76
CA ARG A 39 1.65 -16.55 5.99
C ARG A 39 0.45 -17.21 6.64
N ASP A 40 -0.11 -16.59 7.68
CA ASP A 40 -1.20 -17.18 8.47
C ASP A 40 -2.53 -17.20 7.69
N ASN A 41 -2.71 -16.29 6.71
CA ASN A 41 -3.91 -16.21 5.87
C ASN A 41 -3.70 -16.71 4.43
N GLY A 42 -2.51 -17.22 4.09
CA GLY A 42 -2.20 -17.69 2.74
C GLY A 42 -2.24 -16.60 1.66
N VAL A 43 -1.94 -15.35 2.01
CA VAL A 43 -1.89 -14.24 1.05
C VAL A 43 -0.62 -14.34 0.23
N THR A 44 -0.79 -14.72 -1.04
CA THR A 44 0.31 -14.82 -2.02
C THR A 44 0.08 -13.99 -3.27
N ASP A 45 -1.06 -13.30 -3.35
CA ASP A 45 -1.41 -12.47 -4.50
C ASP A 45 -0.40 -11.32 -4.66
N PRO A 46 0.34 -11.25 -5.77
CA PRO A 46 1.39 -10.25 -5.96
C PRO A 46 0.87 -8.81 -5.86
N ASP A 47 -0.35 -8.55 -6.34
CA ASP A 47 -0.93 -7.21 -6.28
C ASP A 47 -1.23 -6.77 -4.85
N THR A 48 -1.76 -7.67 -4.02
CA THR A 48 -1.98 -7.43 -2.60
C THR A 48 -0.66 -7.20 -1.86
N LEU A 49 0.38 -7.98 -2.17
CA LEU A 49 1.71 -7.81 -1.57
C LEU A 49 2.34 -6.46 -1.95
N LEU A 50 2.15 -6.01 -3.20
CA LEU A 50 2.60 -4.68 -3.66
C LEU A 50 1.84 -3.55 -2.96
N ASP A 51 0.53 -3.69 -2.77
CA ASP A 51 -0.27 -2.69 -2.08
C ASP A 51 0.17 -2.53 -0.62
N GLN A 52 0.49 -3.63 0.06
CA GLN A 52 0.99 -3.59 1.44
C GLN A 52 2.28 -2.78 1.58
N GLN A 53 3.13 -2.72 0.55
CA GLN A 53 4.35 -1.91 0.55
C GLN A 53 4.05 -0.41 0.73
N LEU A 54 2.90 0.07 0.26
CA LEU A 54 2.48 1.46 0.43
C LEU A 54 2.34 1.82 1.92
N TYR A 55 1.79 0.91 2.72
CA TYR A 55 1.68 1.09 4.16
C TYR A 55 2.99 0.78 4.90
N ILE A 56 3.71 -0.28 4.50
CA ILE A 56 4.95 -0.71 5.16
C ILE A 56 6.02 0.39 5.08
N LEU A 57 6.21 0.99 3.90
CA LEU A 57 7.19 2.06 3.67
C LEU A 57 6.66 3.45 4.04
N GLY A 58 5.40 3.54 4.51
CA GLY A 58 4.77 4.81 4.85
C GLY A 58 4.59 5.75 3.65
N LYS A 59 4.44 5.21 2.43
CA LYS A 59 4.12 5.99 1.22
C LYS A 59 2.75 6.67 1.31
N MET A 60 1.87 6.06 2.11
CA MET A 60 0.55 6.52 2.46
C MET A 60 0.36 6.44 3.96
N ASP A 61 -0.31 7.44 4.52
CA ASP A 61 -0.92 7.28 5.84
C ASP A 61 -2.10 6.30 5.76
N ILE A 62 -2.61 5.85 6.91
CA ILE A 62 -3.68 4.86 6.96
C ILE A 62 -4.98 5.34 6.28
N SER A 63 -5.26 6.65 6.31
CA SER A 63 -6.47 7.23 5.72
C SER A 63 -6.37 7.32 4.20
N GLU A 64 -5.20 7.67 3.67
CA GLU A 64 -4.92 7.60 2.22
C GLU A 64 -4.94 6.14 1.75
N TYR A 65 -4.30 5.22 2.47
CA TYR A 65 -4.26 3.81 2.12
C TYR A 65 -5.66 3.18 2.06
N GLN A 66 -6.54 3.49 3.01
CA GLN A 66 -7.93 3.04 2.99
C GLN A 66 -8.71 3.59 1.78
N ARG A 67 -8.50 4.87 1.42
CA ARG A 67 -9.11 5.45 0.22
C ARG A 67 -8.60 4.80 -1.06
N TYR A 68 -7.30 4.49 -1.11
CA TYR A 68 -6.68 3.75 -2.21
C TYR A 68 -7.32 2.36 -2.38
N LEU A 69 -7.44 1.58 -1.31
CA LEU A 69 -8.08 0.25 -1.37
C LEU A 69 -9.54 0.34 -1.79
N LEU A 70 -10.29 1.32 -1.26
CA LEU A 70 -11.67 1.55 -1.67
C LEU A 70 -11.75 1.87 -3.17
N PHE A 71 -10.90 2.77 -3.67
CA PHE A 71 -10.83 3.12 -5.08
C PHE A 71 -10.50 1.92 -5.97
N LYS A 72 -9.52 1.09 -5.59
CA LYS A 72 -9.12 -0.14 -6.30
C LYS A 72 -10.27 -1.14 -6.41
N HIS A 73 -11.09 -1.29 -5.39
CA HIS A 73 -12.17 -2.28 -5.37
C HIS A 73 -13.52 -1.75 -5.88
N THR A 74 -13.70 -0.43 -5.96
CA THR A 74 -14.93 0.20 -6.49
C THR A 74 -14.84 0.54 -7.97
N THR A 75 -13.63 0.72 -8.50
CA THR A 75 -13.40 0.96 -9.92
C THR A 75 -12.95 -0.35 -10.59
N PRO A 76 -13.68 -0.88 -11.58
CA PRO A 76 -13.17 -1.97 -12.40
C PRO A 76 -11.90 -1.48 -13.09
N GLY A 77 -10.80 -2.22 -12.92
CA GLY A 77 -9.52 -1.95 -13.61
C GLY A 77 -9.60 -2.15 -15.11
#